data_AF-A0A7S1LT45-F1
#
_entry.id   AF-A0A7S1LT45-F1
#
_cell.length_a   1.000
_cell.length_b   1.000
_cell.length_c   1.000
_cell.angle_alpha   90.00
_cell.angle_beta   90.00
_cell.angle_gamma   90.00
#
_symmetry.space_group_name_H-M   'P 1'
#
loop_
_entity.id
_entity.type
_entity.pdbx_description
1 polymer ?
#
loop_
_entity_poly.entity_id
_entity_poly.type
_entity_poly.pdbx_seq_one_letter_code
_entity_poly.pdbx_strand_id
1 'polypeptide(L)'
;KMIAVFAVLTAVYHCIAFDVQLVHRGWLAEYYGRDQMVYSVRYVEWTFCTPLVVSVIGQLPHSADGSPRNGLIASSVLSGAYCLLAWQGLVVKNVVVAWLIIGWIYWCYALASIEQLFFAWYLKDQGSSGPLRAWLLVSMVVTTCIYGVMYTMSIFGWISPTLENKFYCVADMGVKLALSITLIATYDIAAKADALRQAEAAAGDCSRMIDAARVPVMGPHKEGKADPGDQKAHALAGPSSEKAAHVPSK
;
A
#
# COMPACT_ATOMS: atom_id res chain seq x y z
N LYS A 1 -4.36 -11.20 -0.64
CA LYS A 1 -4.15 -10.61 -1.99
C LYS A 1 -2.67 -10.61 -2.40
N MET A 2 -1.75 -10.03 -1.63
CA MET A 2 -0.31 -10.04 -1.97
C MET A 2 0.33 -11.43 -1.99
N ILE A 3 -0.05 -12.33 -1.07
CA ILE A 3 0.41 -13.73 -1.12
C ILE A 3 0.03 -14.40 -2.45
N ALA A 4 -1.15 -14.10 -2.99
CA ALA A 4 -1.58 -14.62 -4.29
C ALA A 4 -0.73 -14.06 -5.44
N VAL A 5 -0.38 -12.76 -5.41
CA VAL A 5 0.55 -12.15 -6.38
C VAL A 5 1.90 -12.87 -6.37
N PHE A 6 2.47 -13.12 -5.18
CA PHE A 6 3.72 -13.86 -5.07
C PHE A 6 3.61 -15.30 -5.51
N ALA A 7 2.53 -16.01 -5.15
CA ALA A 7 2.33 -17.39 -5.58
C ALA A 7 2.26 -17.50 -7.12
N VAL A 8 1.54 -16.59 -7.77
CA VAL A 8 1.47 -16.52 -9.24
C VAL A 8 2.84 -16.20 -9.83
N LEU A 9 3.56 -15.21 -9.28
CA LEU A 9 4.91 -14.87 -9.71
C LEU A 9 5.86 -16.07 -9.60
N THR A 10 5.90 -16.70 -8.44
CA THR A 10 6.73 -17.87 -8.18
C THR A 10 6.40 -18.98 -9.18
N ALA A 11 5.12 -19.30 -9.38
CA ALA A 11 4.70 -20.31 -10.35
C ALA A 11 5.17 -19.97 -11.78
N VAL A 12 4.95 -18.73 -12.23
CA VAL A 12 5.35 -18.28 -13.58
C VAL A 12 6.85 -18.35 -13.77
N TYR A 13 7.63 -17.88 -12.80
CA TYR A 13 9.09 -17.90 -12.89
C TYR A 13 9.67 -19.32 -12.78
N HIS A 14 9.01 -20.23 -12.06
CA HIS A 14 9.36 -21.65 -12.09
C HIS A 14 9.06 -22.23 -13.48
N CYS A 15 7.91 -21.93 -14.10
CA CYS A 15 7.60 -22.36 -15.46
C CYS A 15 8.66 -21.87 -16.46
N ILE A 16 9.09 -20.61 -16.36
CA ILE A 16 10.18 -20.05 -17.18
C ILE A 16 11.50 -20.77 -16.92
N ALA A 17 11.85 -21.02 -15.65
CA ALA A 17 13.10 -21.68 -15.28
C ALA A 17 13.19 -23.14 -15.73
N PHE A 18 12.05 -23.86 -15.75
CA PHE A 18 11.95 -25.24 -16.22
C PHE A 18 11.66 -25.37 -17.71
N ASP A 19 11.77 -24.28 -18.47
CA ASP A 19 11.49 -24.23 -19.90
C ASP A 19 10.06 -24.66 -20.29
N VAL A 20 9.13 -24.59 -19.34
CA VAL A 20 7.68 -24.78 -19.55
C VAL A 20 7.07 -23.44 -19.94
N GLN A 21 7.48 -22.93 -21.10
CA GLN A 21 7.15 -21.57 -21.52
C GLN A 21 6.72 -21.49 -22.99
N LEU A 22 5.68 -20.70 -23.23
CA LEU A 22 5.25 -20.34 -24.57
C LEU A 22 6.13 -19.20 -25.10
N VAL A 23 7.21 -19.57 -25.79
CA VAL A 23 8.14 -18.63 -26.43
C VAL A 23 7.83 -18.55 -27.93
N HIS A 24 7.77 -17.35 -28.47
CA HIS A 24 7.64 -17.10 -29.91
C HIS A 24 8.51 -15.92 -30.32
N ARG A 25 8.71 -15.75 -31.62
CA ARG A 25 9.41 -14.57 -32.15
C ARG A 25 8.46 -13.38 -32.21
N GLY A 26 8.93 -12.22 -31.78
CA GLY A 26 8.20 -10.97 -31.90
C GLY A 26 8.07 -10.58 -33.37
N TRP A 27 6.84 -10.53 -33.87
CA TRP A 27 6.58 -10.30 -35.30
C TRP A 27 7.18 -9.00 -35.82
N LEU A 28 7.04 -7.89 -35.06
CA LEU A 28 7.56 -6.60 -35.50
C LEU A 28 9.08 -6.59 -35.60
N ALA A 29 9.79 -7.18 -34.63
CA ALA A 29 11.23 -7.31 -34.69
C ALA A 29 11.66 -8.17 -35.90
N GLU A 30 10.98 -9.31 -36.11
CA GLU A 30 11.21 -10.20 -37.25
C GLU A 30 10.98 -9.50 -38.59
N TYR A 31 9.92 -8.70 -38.72
CA TYR A 31 9.63 -7.89 -39.90
C TYR A 31 10.78 -6.94 -40.26
N TYR A 32 11.48 -6.40 -39.26
CA TYR A 32 12.68 -5.57 -39.46
C TYR A 32 14.00 -6.36 -39.50
N GLY A 33 13.94 -7.70 -39.63
CA GLY A 33 15.12 -8.56 -39.70
C GLY A 33 15.90 -8.65 -38.39
N ARG A 34 15.23 -8.44 -37.25
CA ARG A 34 15.79 -8.53 -35.90
C ARG A 34 15.32 -9.81 -35.21
N ASP A 35 16.09 -10.28 -34.23
CA ASP A 35 15.69 -11.39 -33.38
C ASP A 35 15.17 -10.85 -32.04
N GLN A 36 13.96 -11.28 -31.67
CA GLN A 36 13.32 -10.96 -30.39
C GLN A 36 12.56 -12.19 -29.92
N MET A 37 12.89 -12.67 -28.71
CA MET A 37 12.21 -13.78 -28.07
C MET A 37 11.15 -13.25 -27.10
N VAL A 38 9.90 -13.64 -27.31
CA VAL A 38 8.76 -13.18 -26.54
C VAL A 38 8.30 -14.28 -25.60
N TYR A 39 8.43 -14.03 -24.31
CA TYR A 39 8.07 -14.95 -23.23
C TYR A 39 6.60 -14.73 -22.83
N SER A 40 5.66 -15.40 -23.49
CA SER A 40 4.22 -15.09 -23.37
C SER A 40 3.68 -15.24 -21.95
N VAL A 41 4.20 -16.19 -21.18
CA VAL A 41 3.78 -16.44 -19.79
C VAL A 41 3.99 -15.21 -18.90
N ARG A 42 5.04 -14.42 -19.17
CA ARG A 42 5.31 -13.16 -18.47
C ARG A 42 4.21 -12.13 -18.71
N TYR A 43 3.74 -12.00 -19.94
CA TYR A 43 2.66 -11.07 -20.25
C TYR A 43 1.35 -11.49 -19.59
N VAL A 44 1.05 -12.79 -19.56
CA VAL A 44 -0.11 -13.33 -18.83
C VAL A 44 -0.01 -12.97 -17.34
N GLU A 45 1.16 -13.18 -16.72
CA GLU A 45 1.43 -12.77 -15.34
C GLU A 45 1.17 -11.29 -15.13
N TRP A 46 1.76 -10.42 -15.95
CA TRP A 46 1.60 -8.98 -15.85
C TRP A 46 0.15 -8.52 -16.05
N THR A 47 -0.59 -9.14 -16.98
CA THR A 47 -2.01 -8.83 -17.21
C THR A 47 -2.87 -9.04 -15.96
N PHE A 48 -2.50 -9.94 -15.05
CA PHE A 48 -3.22 -10.17 -13.80
C PHE A 48 -2.59 -9.46 -12.59
N CYS A 49 -1.27 -9.51 -12.47
CA CYS A 49 -0.56 -8.98 -11.30
C CYS A 49 -0.58 -7.45 -11.27
N THR A 50 -0.32 -6.78 -12.40
CA THR A 50 -0.27 -5.32 -12.48
C THR A 50 -1.59 -4.66 -12.06
N PRO A 51 -2.77 -5.01 -12.64
CA PRO A 51 -4.02 -4.43 -12.21
C PRO A 51 -4.34 -4.73 -10.73
N LEU A 52 -3.99 -5.93 -10.25
CA LEU A 52 -4.22 -6.31 -8.85
C LEU A 52 -3.39 -5.44 -7.90
N VAL A 53 -2.13 -5.18 -8.22
CA VAL A 53 -1.26 -4.29 -7.43
C VAL A 53 -1.81 -2.87 -7.39
N VAL A 54 -2.17 -2.30 -8.55
CA VAL A 54 -2.79 -0.95 -8.63
C VAL A 54 -4.07 -0.89 -7.78
N SER A 55 -4.92 -1.91 -7.87
CA SER A 55 -6.18 -2.02 -7.12
C SER A 55 -5.96 -2.16 -5.60
N VAL A 56 -4.88 -2.83 -5.17
CA VAL A 56 -4.53 -2.97 -3.75
C VAL A 56 -3.99 -1.66 -3.18
N ILE A 57 -3.15 -0.93 -3.93
CA ILE A 57 -2.64 0.37 -3.51
C ILE A 57 -3.79 1.41 -3.42
N GLY A 58 -4.73 1.36 -4.37
CA GLY A 58 -5.90 2.24 -4.42
C GLY A 58 -7.00 1.98 -3.39
N GLN A 59 -6.91 0.88 -2.61
CA GLN A 59 -7.90 0.55 -1.60
C GLN A 59 -7.80 1.48 -0.38
N LEU A 60 -8.83 2.28 -0.17
CA LEU A 60 -8.97 3.11 1.03
C LEU A 60 -9.69 2.32 2.14
N PRO A 61 -9.15 2.30 3.37
CA PRO A 61 -9.70 1.53 4.50
C PRO A 61 -10.98 2.11 5.10
N HIS A 62 -11.83 2.79 4.31
CA HIS A 62 -13.01 3.63 4.63
C HIS A 62 -12.69 5.11 4.50
N SER A 63 -13.29 5.76 3.50
CA SER A 63 -13.29 7.20 3.43
C SER A 63 -14.48 7.73 4.24
N ALA A 64 -14.24 8.69 5.13
CA ALA A 64 -15.29 9.31 5.93
C ALA A 64 -16.24 10.17 5.05
N ASP A 65 -15.79 10.53 3.85
CA ASP A 65 -16.49 11.37 2.88
C ASP A 65 -17.39 10.58 1.90
N GLY A 66 -17.46 9.25 2.03
CA GLY A 66 -18.24 8.39 1.13
C GLY A 66 -17.66 8.23 -0.28
N SER A 67 -16.43 8.72 -0.53
CA SER A 67 -15.71 8.48 -1.77
C SER A 67 -15.50 6.98 -2.06
N PRO A 68 -15.35 6.59 -3.34
CA PRO A 68 -15.28 5.19 -3.74
C PRO A 68 -14.16 4.46 -2.99
N ARG A 69 -14.46 3.27 -2.45
CA ARG A 69 -13.49 2.41 -1.73
C ARG A 69 -12.24 2.06 -2.55
N ASN A 70 -12.29 2.24 -3.86
CA ASN A 70 -11.15 2.09 -4.76
C ASN A 70 -11.22 3.12 -5.89
N GLY A 71 -10.51 4.23 -5.71
CA GLY A 71 -10.43 5.31 -6.70
C GLY A 71 -9.62 4.97 -7.96
N LEU A 72 -9.01 3.78 -8.02
CA LEU A 72 -8.11 3.35 -9.10
C LEU A 72 -8.63 2.15 -9.91
N ILE A 73 -9.95 1.90 -9.91
CA ILE A 73 -10.52 0.79 -10.69
C ILE A 73 -10.25 0.99 -12.20
N ALA A 74 -10.46 2.21 -12.71
CA ALA A 74 -10.23 2.50 -14.12
C ALA A 74 -8.74 2.35 -14.48
N SER A 75 -7.85 2.92 -13.67
CA SER A 75 -6.40 2.76 -13.85
C SER A 75 -5.94 1.31 -13.77
N SER A 76 -6.54 0.51 -12.87
CA SER A 76 -6.29 -0.92 -12.75
C SER A 76 -6.66 -1.64 -14.06
N VAL A 77 -7.89 -1.44 -14.56
CA VAL A 77 -8.34 -2.04 -15.84
C VAL A 77 -7.45 -1.61 -17.01
N LEU A 78 -7.10 -0.33 -17.11
CA LEU A 78 -6.23 0.19 -18.16
C LEU A 78 -4.82 -0.39 -18.08
N SER A 79 -4.29 -0.65 -16.88
CA SER A 79 -2.99 -1.29 -16.68
C SER A 79 -3.01 -2.76 -17.12
N GLY A 80 -4.10 -3.48 -16.83
CA GLY A 80 -4.29 -4.85 -17.35
C GLY A 80 -4.41 -4.89 -18.87
N ALA A 81 -5.18 -3.95 -19.45
CA ALA A 81 -5.30 -3.78 -20.89
C ALA A 81 -3.96 -3.43 -21.56
N TYR A 82 -3.17 -2.53 -20.95
CA TYR A 82 -1.81 -2.20 -21.37
C TYR A 82 -0.95 -3.45 -21.50
N CYS A 83 -0.89 -4.31 -20.47
CA CYS A 83 -0.09 -5.54 -20.51
C CYS A 83 -0.60 -6.53 -21.56
N LEU A 84 -1.92 -6.71 -21.67
CA LEU A 84 -2.52 -7.64 -22.63
C LEU A 84 -2.27 -7.18 -24.07
N LEU A 85 -2.47 -5.89 -24.34
CA LEU A 85 -2.25 -5.33 -25.67
C LEU A 85 -0.77 -5.34 -26.04
N ALA A 86 0.14 -5.09 -25.08
CA ALA A 86 1.59 -5.21 -25.29
C ALA A 86 1.97 -6.60 -25.81
N TRP A 87 1.33 -7.65 -25.32
CA TRP A 87 1.50 -8.99 -25.87
C TRP A 87 0.93 -9.11 -27.29
N GLN A 88 -0.30 -8.63 -27.52
CA GLN A 88 -0.94 -8.70 -28.84
C GLN A 88 -0.15 -7.95 -29.92
N GLY A 89 0.45 -6.80 -29.59
CA GLY A 89 1.28 -6.01 -30.50
C GLY A 89 2.49 -6.78 -31.04
N LEU A 90 2.97 -7.80 -30.33
CA LEU A 90 4.09 -8.65 -30.75
C LEU A 90 3.65 -9.86 -31.58
N VAL A 91 2.37 -10.21 -31.58
CA VAL A 91 1.82 -11.40 -32.27
C VAL A 91 1.15 -11.02 -33.60
N VAL A 92 0.56 -9.83 -33.70
CA VAL A 92 -0.20 -9.40 -34.88
C VAL A 92 0.72 -9.20 -36.09
N LYS A 93 0.46 -9.99 -37.16
CA LYS A 93 1.27 -10.00 -38.38
C LYS A 93 1.07 -8.79 -39.31
N ASN A 94 -0.01 -8.03 -39.14
CA ASN A 94 -0.19 -6.82 -39.93
C ASN A 94 0.60 -5.67 -39.29
N VAL A 95 1.64 -5.18 -39.97
CA VAL A 95 2.55 -4.13 -39.45
C VAL A 95 1.82 -2.85 -39.03
N VAL A 96 0.81 -2.43 -39.80
CA VAL A 96 0.05 -1.21 -39.49
C VAL A 96 -0.78 -1.43 -38.24
N VAL A 97 -1.49 -2.56 -38.15
CA VAL A 97 -2.30 -2.89 -36.96
C VAL A 97 -1.42 -3.06 -35.72
N ALA A 98 -0.25 -3.69 -35.85
CA ALA A 98 0.69 -3.84 -34.75
C ALA A 98 1.17 -2.48 -34.21
N TRP A 99 1.52 -1.52 -35.09
CA TRP A 99 1.88 -0.17 -34.68
C TRP A 99 0.70 0.62 -34.08
N LEU A 100 -0.52 0.44 -34.58
CA LEU A 100 -1.71 1.03 -33.97
C LEU A 100 -1.95 0.48 -32.56
N ILE A 101 -1.75 -0.83 -32.35
CA ILE A 101 -1.81 -1.45 -31.02
C ILE A 101 -0.74 -0.86 -30.11
N ILE A 102 0.51 -0.69 -30.59
CA ILE A 102 1.59 -0.02 -29.83
C ILE A 102 1.22 1.41 -29.43
N GLY A 103 0.68 2.20 -30.36
CA GLY A 103 0.16 3.53 -30.04
C GLY A 103 -0.91 3.49 -28.94
N TRP A 104 -1.83 2.52 -29.04
CA TRP A 104 -2.89 2.34 -28.05
C TRP A 104 -2.37 1.90 -26.68
N ILE A 105 -1.35 1.05 -26.63
CA ILE A 105 -0.68 0.64 -25.39
C ILE A 105 -0.16 1.87 -24.64
N TYR A 106 0.59 2.75 -25.32
CA TYR A 106 1.11 3.98 -24.71
C TYR A 106 0.00 4.95 -24.29
N TRP A 107 -1.11 4.98 -25.02
CA TRP A 107 -2.29 5.75 -24.63
C TRP A 107 -2.93 5.22 -23.34
N CYS A 108 -3.14 3.89 -23.23
CA CYS A 108 -3.61 3.25 -22.00
C CYS A 108 -2.68 3.54 -20.82
N TYR A 109 -1.36 3.44 -21.03
CA TYR A 109 -0.36 3.78 -20.02
C TYR A 109 -0.46 5.25 -19.59
N ALA A 110 -0.56 6.19 -20.53
CA ALA A 110 -0.64 7.62 -20.23
C ALA A 110 -1.89 7.94 -19.38
N LEU A 111 -3.06 7.43 -19.78
CA LEU A 111 -4.31 7.62 -19.04
C LEU A 111 -4.25 6.99 -17.64
N ALA A 112 -3.79 5.75 -17.53
CA ALA A 112 -3.64 5.06 -16.25
C ALA A 112 -2.68 5.81 -15.32
N SER A 113 -1.58 6.34 -15.87
CA SER A 113 -0.55 7.08 -15.12
C SER A 113 -1.06 8.43 -14.64
N ILE A 114 -1.81 9.17 -15.46
CA ILE A 114 -2.43 10.44 -15.07
C ILE A 114 -3.35 10.21 -13.85
N GLU A 115 -4.22 9.21 -13.92
CA GLU A 115 -5.13 8.86 -12.81
C GLU A 115 -4.34 8.47 -11.55
N GLN A 116 -3.31 7.62 -11.68
CA GLN A 116 -2.45 7.23 -10.55
C GLN A 116 -1.73 8.42 -9.92
N LEU A 117 -1.21 9.36 -10.71
CA LEU A 117 -0.50 10.53 -10.22
C LEU A 117 -1.45 11.52 -9.53
N PHE A 118 -2.65 11.75 -10.08
CA PHE A 118 -3.67 12.55 -9.40
C PHE A 118 -4.11 11.93 -8.08
N PHE A 119 -4.29 10.61 -8.05
CA PHE A 119 -4.65 9.91 -6.82
C PHE A 119 -3.49 9.91 -5.83
N ALA A 120 -2.23 9.78 -6.28
CA ALA A 120 -1.05 9.91 -5.43
C ALA A 120 -0.97 11.30 -4.79
N TRP A 121 -1.25 12.34 -5.57
CA TRP A 121 -1.30 13.71 -5.06
C TRP A 121 -2.37 13.87 -3.98
N TYR A 122 -3.55 13.28 -4.17
CA TYR A 122 -4.59 13.26 -3.14
C TYR A 122 -4.16 12.48 -1.89
N LEU A 123 -3.60 11.28 -2.05
CA LEU A 123 -3.23 10.39 -0.94
C LEU A 123 -2.09 10.92 -0.07
N LYS A 124 -1.19 11.75 -0.61
CA LYS A 124 0.00 12.21 0.12
C LYS A 124 -0.35 12.92 1.44
N ASP A 125 -1.54 13.55 1.49
CA ASP A 125 -2.03 14.29 2.65
C ASP A 125 -3.06 13.47 3.48
N GLN A 126 -3.32 12.21 3.13
CA GLN A 126 -4.37 11.38 3.74
C GLN A 126 -3.81 10.38 4.77
N GLY A 127 -3.93 10.75 6.04
CA GLY A 127 -3.59 9.90 7.18
C GLY A 127 -2.08 9.57 7.27
N SER A 128 -1.71 8.82 8.31
CA SER A 128 -0.30 8.56 8.62
C SER A 128 0.44 7.73 7.56
N SER A 129 -0.29 6.92 6.79
CA SER A 129 0.28 6.10 5.71
C SER A 129 0.18 6.73 4.32
N GLY A 130 -0.43 7.93 4.21
CA GLY A 130 -0.71 8.61 2.94
C GLY A 130 0.51 8.82 2.04
N PRO A 131 1.61 9.42 2.54
CA PRO A 131 2.83 9.64 1.77
C PRO A 131 3.42 8.35 1.19
N LEU A 132 3.36 7.25 1.94
CA LEU A 132 3.91 5.97 1.51
C LEU A 132 3.07 5.35 0.38
N ARG A 133 1.74 5.51 0.43
CA ARG A 133 0.84 5.11 -0.67
C ARG A 133 1.02 5.96 -1.92
N ALA A 134 1.20 7.27 -1.75
CA ALA A 134 1.51 8.17 -2.85
C ALA A 134 2.82 7.76 -3.54
N TRP A 135 3.85 7.44 -2.76
CA TRP A 135 5.11 6.92 -3.27
C TRP A 135 4.93 5.61 -4.04
N LEU A 136 4.15 4.66 -3.52
CA LEU A 136 3.84 3.38 -4.21
C LEU A 136 3.26 3.61 -5.62
N LEU A 137 2.33 4.56 -5.77
CA LEU A 137 1.72 4.89 -7.06
C LEU A 137 2.72 5.53 -8.01
N VAL A 138 3.51 6.49 -7.55
CA VAL A 138 4.56 7.13 -8.36
C VAL A 138 5.58 6.07 -8.82
N SER A 139 6.01 5.18 -7.93
CA SER A 139 6.91 4.08 -8.26
C SER A 139 6.32 3.13 -9.29
N MET A 140 5.01 2.83 -9.23
CA MET A 140 4.32 2.03 -10.25
C MET A 140 4.34 2.70 -11.63
N VAL A 141 4.05 4.00 -11.69
CA VAL A 141 4.09 4.77 -12.94
C VAL A 141 5.50 4.75 -13.54
N VAL A 142 6.51 5.10 -12.74
CA VAL A 142 7.91 5.12 -13.18
C VAL A 142 8.37 3.74 -13.64
N THR A 143 8.07 2.70 -12.87
CA THR A 143 8.44 1.32 -13.23
C THR A 143 7.78 0.91 -14.54
N THR A 144 6.47 1.12 -14.69
CA THR A 144 5.75 0.78 -15.92
C THR A 144 6.30 1.54 -17.13
N CYS A 145 6.70 2.81 -16.95
CA CYS A 145 7.40 3.59 -17.97
C CYS A 145 8.67 2.89 -18.45
N ILE A 146 9.52 2.47 -17.50
CA ILE A 146 10.78 1.79 -17.79
C ILE A 146 10.53 0.49 -18.56
N TYR A 147 9.53 -0.30 -18.17
CA TYR A 147 9.15 -1.52 -18.88
C TYR A 147 8.68 -1.21 -20.31
N GLY A 148 7.88 -0.16 -20.48
CA GLY A 148 7.46 0.31 -21.80
C GLY A 148 8.62 0.77 -22.68
N VAL A 149 9.63 1.43 -22.12
CA VAL A 149 10.85 1.80 -22.87
C VAL A 149 11.61 0.56 -23.30
N MET A 150 11.85 -0.39 -22.38
CA MET A 150 12.54 -1.66 -22.68
C MET A 150 11.82 -2.46 -23.77
N TYR A 151 10.49 -2.52 -23.70
CA TYR A 151 9.63 -3.12 -24.71
C TYR A 151 9.90 -2.52 -26.10
N THR A 152 9.89 -1.20 -26.25
CA THR A 152 10.12 -0.57 -27.56
C THR A 152 11.57 -0.67 -28.02
N MET A 153 12.55 -0.57 -27.11
CA MET A 153 13.97 -0.80 -27.44
C MET A 153 14.21 -2.21 -28.00
N SER A 154 13.51 -3.21 -27.48
CA SER A 154 13.62 -4.59 -27.97
C SER A 154 13.06 -4.76 -29.39
N ILE A 155 11.93 -4.11 -29.71
CA ILE A 155 11.35 -4.14 -31.06
C ILE A 155 12.32 -3.55 -32.09
N PHE A 156 13.01 -2.46 -31.74
CA PHE A 156 14.03 -1.85 -32.60
C PHE A 156 15.36 -2.62 -32.63
N GLY A 157 15.51 -3.66 -31.81
CA GLY A 157 16.75 -4.42 -31.68
C GLY A 157 17.90 -3.62 -31.06
N TRP A 158 17.60 -2.56 -30.29
CA TRP A 158 18.61 -1.77 -29.58
C TRP A 158 19.16 -2.51 -28.35
N ILE A 159 18.43 -3.50 -27.86
CA ILE A 159 18.86 -4.41 -26.81
C ILE A 159 18.76 -5.85 -27.30
N SER A 160 19.64 -6.72 -26.80
CA SER A 160 19.58 -8.15 -27.13
C SER A 160 18.45 -8.85 -26.36
N PRO A 161 17.88 -9.94 -26.91
CA PRO A 161 16.85 -10.73 -26.21
C PRO A 161 17.32 -11.25 -24.84
N THR A 162 18.61 -11.60 -24.73
CA THR A 162 19.21 -12.04 -23.47
C THR A 162 19.24 -10.92 -22.43
N LEU A 163 19.59 -9.69 -22.83
CA LEU A 163 19.61 -8.55 -21.93
C LEU A 163 18.20 -8.15 -21.50
N GLU A 164 17.27 -8.10 -22.45
CA GLU A 164 15.85 -7.87 -22.19
C GLU A 164 15.29 -8.87 -21.16
N ASN A 165 15.55 -10.17 -21.37
CA ASN A 165 15.10 -11.22 -20.46
C ASN A 165 15.69 -11.06 -19.06
N LYS A 166 17.01 -10.84 -18.95
CA LYS A 166 17.69 -10.62 -17.66
C LYS A 166 17.14 -9.40 -16.94
N PHE A 167 16.91 -8.30 -17.67
CA PHE A 167 16.33 -7.09 -17.12
C PHE A 167 14.96 -7.38 -16.51
N TYR A 168 14.04 -7.99 -17.27
CA TYR A 168 12.71 -8.28 -16.75
C TYR A 168 12.73 -9.22 -15.56
N CYS A 169 13.58 -10.25 -15.55
CA CYS A 169 13.68 -11.15 -14.41
C CYS A 169 14.14 -10.45 -13.12
N VAL A 170 15.19 -9.63 -13.21
CA VAL A 170 15.73 -8.91 -12.04
C VAL A 170 14.76 -7.81 -11.60
N ALA A 171 14.24 -7.04 -12.56
CA ALA A 171 13.34 -5.93 -12.28
C ALA A 171 12.02 -6.42 -11.69
N ASP A 172 11.43 -7.51 -12.18
CA ASP A 172 10.16 -8.02 -11.65
C ASP A 172 10.30 -8.44 -10.20
N MET A 173 11.36 -9.20 -9.89
CA MET A 173 11.62 -9.66 -8.53
C MET A 173 11.87 -8.47 -7.60
N GLY A 174 12.73 -7.53 -8.02
CA GLY A 174 13.06 -6.34 -7.22
C GLY A 174 11.86 -5.45 -6.96
N VAL A 175 11.09 -5.14 -8.00
CA VAL A 175 9.89 -4.29 -7.91
C VAL A 175 8.83 -4.95 -7.03
N LYS A 176 8.49 -6.22 -7.26
CA LYS A 176 7.44 -6.91 -6.50
C LYS A 176 7.83 -7.07 -5.04
N LEU A 177 9.11 -7.35 -4.74
CA LEU A 177 9.63 -7.38 -3.37
C LEU A 177 9.52 -6.00 -2.70
N ALA A 178 10.03 -4.96 -3.35
CA ALA A 178 10.01 -3.60 -2.82
C ALA A 178 8.57 -3.09 -2.57
N LEU A 179 7.67 -3.26 -3.56
CA LEU A 179 6.27 -2.89 -3.42
C LEU A 179 5.58 -3.64 -2.28
N SER A 180 5.93 -4.91 -2.08
CA SER A 180 5.31 -5.72 -1.03
C SER A 180 5.78 -5.32 0.37
N ILE A 181 7.08 -5.08 0.55
CA ILE A 181 7.62 -4.56 1.82
C ILE A 181 6.96 -3.23 2.16
N THR A 182 6.92 -2.31 1.19
CA THR A 182 6.33 -0.98 1.37
C THR A 182 4.84 -1.05 1.63
N LEU A 183 4.11 -1.96 0.98
CA LEU A 183 2.68 -2.15 1.21
C LEU A 183 2.40 -2.74 2.59
N ILE A 184 3.19 -3.70 3.07
CA ILE A 184 3.09 -4.21 4.46
C ILE A 184 3.33 -3.08 5.45
N ALA A 185 4.41 -2.31 5.26
CA ALA A 185 4.71 -1.16 6.11
C ALA A 185 3.56 -0.12 6.13
N THR A 186 2.91 0.10 4.98
CA THR A 186 1.73 0.96 4.86
C THR A 186 0.58 0.47 5.74
N TYR A 187 0.29 -0.84 5.72
CA TYR A 187 -0.77 -1.42 6.54
C TYR A 187 -0.43 -1.38 8.03
N ASP A 188 0.82 -1.65 8.41
CA ASP A 188 1.26 -1.59 9.81
C ASP A 188 1.17 -0.17 10.38
N ILE A 189 1.57 0.85 9.60
CA ILE A 189 1.47 2.26 10.00
C ILE A 189 0.00 2.65 10.17
N ALA A 190 -0.86 2.26 9.22
CA ALA A 190 -2.29 2.56 9.30
C ALA A 190 -2.94 1.90 10.52
N ALA A 191 -2.65 0.61 10.77
CA ALA A 191 -3.19 -0.12 11.92
C ALA A 191 -2.74 0.50 13.26
N LYS A 192 -1.47 0.92 13.38
CA LYS A 192 -0.97 1.60 14.58
C LYS A 192 -1.65 2.96 14.79
N ALA A 193 -1.85 3.73 13.72
CA ALA A 193 -2.52 5.02 13.81
C ALA A 193 -3.99 4.88 14.25
N ASP A 194 -4.70 3.87 13.74
CA ASP A 194 -6.08 3.60 14.14
C ASP A 194 -6.18 3.11 15.59
N ALA A 195 -5.25 2.26 16.04
CA ALA A 195 -5.18 1.84 17.43
C ALA A 195 -4.92 3.03 18.39
N LEU A 196 -4.07 3.97 18.00
CA LEU A 196 -3.80 5.18 18.78
C LEU A 196 -5.05 6.07 18.88
N ARG A 197 -5.75 6.28 17.76
CA ARG A 197 -7.02 7.05 17.74
C ARG A 197 -8.09 6.42 18.64
N GLN A 198 -8.20 5.10 18.63
CA GLN A 198 -9.15 4.39 19.50
C GLN A 198 -8.77 4.55 20.98
N ALA A 199 -7.49 4.47 21.32
CA ALA A 199 -7.01 4.71 22.68
C ALA A 199 -7.27 6.15 23.15
N GLU A 200 -7.04 7.15 22.28
CA GLU A 200 -7.34 8.55 22.56
C GLU A 200 -8.84 8.80 22.76
N ALA A 201 -9.69 8.20 21.91
CA ALA A 201 -11.14 8.29 22.04
C ALA A 201 -11.62 7.67 23.36
N ALA A 202 -11.13 6.48 23.72
CA ALA A 202 -11.46 5.82 24.97
C ALA A 202 -10.98 6.63 26.20
N ALA A 203 -9.79 7.22 26.13
CA ALA A 203 -9.29 8.10 27.18
C ALA A 203 -10.17 9.36 27.34
N GLY A 204 -10.62 9.94 26.23
CA GLY A 204 -11.57 11.05 26.21
C GLY A 204 -12.91 10.68 26.83
N ASP A 205 -13.44 9.49 26.53
CA ASP A 205 -14.66 8.97 27.13
C ASP A 205 -14.53 8.76 28.64
N CYS A 206 -13.42 8.15 29.09
CA CYS A 206 -13.12 8.01 30.52
C CYS A 206 -13.06 9.37 31.22
N SER A 207 -12.42 10.38 30.61
CA SER A 207 -12.39 11.74 31.16
C SER A 207 -13.81 12.32 31.30
N ARG A 208 -14.65 12.17 30.27
CA ARG A 208 -16.04 12.64 30.30
C ARG A 208 -16.87 11.92 31.37
N MET A 209 -16.65 10.62 31.59
CA MET A 209 -17.30 9.86 32.64
C MET A 209 -16.88 10.33 34.03
N ILE A 210 -15.60 10.59 34.24
CA ILE A 210 -15.07 11.14 35.51
C ILE A 210 -15.71 12.50 35.80
N ASP A 211 -15.73 13.39 34.81
CA ASP A 211 -16.32 14.73 34.95
C ASP A 211 -17.83 14.66 35.22
N ALA A 212 -18.55 13.78 34.51
CA ALA A 212 -19.99 13.60 34.68
C ALA A 212 -20.36 12.98 36.04
N ALA A 213 -19.53 12.09 36.56
CA ALA A 213 -19.78 11.42 37.84
C ALA A 213 -19.62 12.38 39.04
N ARG A 214 -19.07 13.60 38.85
CA ARG A 214 -18.68 14.53 39.94
C ARG A 214 -17.87 13.86 41.05
N VAL A 215 -17.24 12.73 40.76
CA VAL A 215 -16.45 12.00 41.75
C VAL A 215 -15.16 12.76 41.90
N PRO A 216 -14.82 13.26 43.11
CA PRO A 216 -13.48 13.79 43.36
C PRO A 216 -12.51 12.66 43.05
N VAL A 217 -11.70 12.83 42.01
CA VAL A 217 -10.62 11.89 41.71
C VAL A 217 -9.68 11.99 42.91
N MET A 218 -9.79 11.04 43.84
CA MET A 218 -8.76 10.84 44.85
C MET A 218 -7.51 10.44 44.08
N GLY A 219 -6.66 11.41 43.77
CA GLY A 219 -5.37 11.17 43.17
C GLY A 219 -4.57 10.22 44.06
N PRO A 220 -3.65 9.42 43.49
CA PRO A 220 -2.75 8.61 44.30
C PRO A 220 -2.09 9.53 45.32
N HIS A 221 -2.31 9.24 46.60
CA HIS A 221 -1.76 9.98 47.71
C HIS A 221 -0.24 9.96 47.53
N LYS A 222 0.33 11.05 46.99
CA LYS A 222 1.78 11.23 46.98
C LYS A 222 2.15 11.35 48.45
N GLU A 223 2.59 10.25 49.03
CA GLU A 223 3.17 10.20 50.37
C GLU A 223 4.12 11.39 50.51
N GLY A 224 3.75 12.39 51.30
CA GLY A 224 4.65 13.49 51.68
C GLY A 224 4.18 14.92 51.50
N LYS A 225 3.01 15.22 50.93
CA LYS A 225 2.43 16.58 51.02
C LYS A 225 0.96 16.54 51.40
N ALA A 226 0.69 16.85 52.67
CA ALA A 226 -0.65 17.15 53.16
C ALA A 226 -1.26 18.27 52.32
N ASP A 227 -2.34 17.96 51.62
CA ASP A 227 -3.11 18.93 50.87
C ASP A 227 -3.89 19.79 51.88
N PRO A 228 -3.84 21.13 51.83
CA PRO A 228 -4.57 22.00 52.77
C PRO A 228 -6.09 21.79 52.81
N GLY A 229 -6.66 21.00 51.89
CA GLY A 229 -8.06 20.56 51.92
C GLY A 229 -8.42 19.64 53.09
N ASP A 230 -7.49 18.77 53.55
CA ASP A 230 -7.77 17.79 54.61
C ASP A 230 -7.88 18.44 56.01
N GLN A 231 -7.32 19.63 56.19
CA GLN A 231 -7.45 20.37 57.46
C GLN A 231 -8.88 20.87 57.71
N LYS A 232 -9.67 21.12 56.66
CA LYS A 232 -11.07 21.54 56.83
C LYS A 232 -12.01 20.39 57.17
N ALA A 233 -11.74 19.18 56.69
CA ALA A 233 -12.52 17.99 57.05
C ALA A 233 -12.29 17.60 58.52
N HIS A 234 -11.06 17.74 59.02
CA HIS A 234 -10.74 17.49 60.42
C HIS A 234 -11.31 18.53 61.39
N ALA A 235 -11.57 19.77 60.95
CA ALA A 235 -12.20 20.80 61.78
C ALA A 235 -13.72 20.60 61.98
N LEU A 236 -14.37 19.80 61.13
CA LEU A 236 -15.80 19.48 61.21
C LEU A 236 -16.07 18.19 62.01
N ALA A 237 -15.07 17.34 62.22
CA ALA A 237 -15.14 16.20 63.12
C ALA A 237 -14.86 16.68 64.56
N GLY A 238 -15.91 17.18 65.23
CA GLY A 238 -15.84 17.68 66.60
C GLY A 238 -15.23 16.67 67.60
N PRO A 239 -14.71 17.15 68.73
CA PRO A 239 -13.97 16.32 69.68
C PRO A 239 -14.87 15.26 70.33
N SER A 240 -14.57 13.98 70.07
CA SER A 240 -15.08 12.86 70.86
C SER A 240 -14.48 12.93 72.25
N SER A 241 -15.32 13.16 73.27
CA SER A 241 -14.90 13.12 74.67
C SER A 241 -14.53 11.70 75.07
N GLU A 242 -13.25 11.43 75.28
CA GLU A 242 -12.80 10.18 75.91
C GLU A 242 -12.30 10.49 77.33
N LYS A 243 -13.17 10.22 78.29
CA LYS A 243 -12.88 10.21 79.73
C LYS A 243 -11.95 9.03 80.03
N ALA A 244 -10.69 9.29 80.37
CA ALA A 244 -9.83 8.30 81.03
C ALA A 244 -9.77 8.60 82.53
N ALA A 245 -10.36 7.70 83.32
CA ALA A 245 -10.32 7.69 84.77
C ALA A 245 -8.89 7.36 85.26
N HIS A 246 -8.38 8.20 86.17
CA HIS A 246 -7.10 7.98 86.84
C HIS A 246 -7.34 7.19 88.14
N VAL A 247 -6.78 5.99 88.22
CA VAL A 247 -6.72 5.15 89.42
C VAL A 247 -5.41 5.48 90.15
N PRO A 248 -5.43 5.87 91.44
CA PRO A 248 -4.21 6.16 92.17
C PRO A 248 -3.63 4.86 92.78
N SER A 249 -2.31 4.74 92.78
CA SER A 249 -1.58 3.76 93.58
C SER A 249 -0.66 4.46 94.58
N LYS A 250 -0.90 4.14 95.85
CA LYS A 250 -0.11 4.36 97.08
C LYS A 250 -0.15 5.75 97.69
#